data_AF-A0A2Z5WT05-F1
#
_entry.id   AF-A0A2Z5WT05-F1
#
_cell.length_a   1.000
_cell.length_b   1.000
_cell.length_c   1.000
_cell.angle_alpha   90.00
_cell.angle_beta   90.00
_cell.angle_gamma   90.00
#
_symmetry.space_group_name_H-M   'P 1'
#
loop_
_entity.id
_entity.type
_entity.pdbx_description
1 polymer ?
#
loop_
_entity_poly.entity_id
_entity_poly.type
_entity_poly.pdbx_seq_one_letter_code
_entity_poly.pdbx_strand_id
1 'polypeptide(L)'
;MGKSSLLSRFQQQCPDTVKYVPFDCKGLDSIAAFLSEVINDLGRAQFPTFVKQLKTFIQGSVDFSENDIKAQTISIAINGTSIDPQAQEHRLKQLHDAFFNDLERFEHQIVITLDTYQMANKSLQDWIEGTWLRTVVRRLKKVTTVIAGQATPNPSNSVWGHECEHFKLTSIDDLKAWCDEFCDLPDHAIKPILIGLKGHPKNVHEVLLTVINSGQY
;
A
#
# COMPACT_ATOMS: atom_id res chain seq x y z
N MET A 1 5.64 9.30 -14.40
CA MET A 1 4.17 9.11 -14.51
C MET A 1 3.39 9.43 -13.23
N GLY A 2 3.92 10.14 -12.23
CA GLY A 2 3.10 10.74 -11.16
C GLY A 2 2.35 9.81 -10.19
N LYS A 3 2.56 8.48 -10.20
CA LYS A 3 1.87 7.52 -9.32
C LYS A 3 1.91 7.92 -7.83
N SER A 4 3.10 8.13 -7.29
CA SER A 4 3.27 8.49 -5.88
C SER A 4 2.61 9.85 -5.55
N SER A 5 2.67 10.81 -6.49
CA SER A 5 1.96 12.10 -6.35
C SER A 5 0.44 11.92 -6.33
N LEU A 6 -0.10 11.02 -7.17
CA LEU A 6 -1.53 10.70 -7.20
C LEU A 6 -1.98 10.03 -5.90
N LEU A 7 -1.22 9.06 -5.38
CA LEU A 7 -1.51 8.41 -4.10
C LEU A 7 -1.43 9.40 -2.92
N SER A 8 -0.43 10.28 -2.93
CA SER A 8 -0.28 11.34 -1.93
C SER A 8 -1.46 12.32 -1.96
N ARG A 9 -1.87 12.78 -3.15
CA ARG A 9 -3.05 13.64 -3.32
C ARG A 9 -4.34 12.93 -2.92
N PHE A 10 -4.48 11.64 -3.25
CA PHE A 10 -5.60 10.82 -2.80
C PHE A 10 -5.67 10.74 -1.28
N GLN A 11 -4.55 10.49 -0.59
CA GLN A 11 -4.48 10.48 0.87
C GLN A 11 -4.94 11.82 1.47
N GLN A 12 -4.53 12.94 0.89
CA GLN A 12 -4.92 14.28 1.36
C GLN A 12 -6.42 14.57 1.17
N GLN A 13 -7.06 13.89 0.22
CA GLN A 13 -8.48 14.03 -0.09
C GLN A 13 -9.35 12.95 0.56
N CYS A 14 -8.75 11.94 1.20
CA CYS A 14 -9.47 10.92 1.93
C CYS A 14 -10.25 11.55 3.09
N PRO A 15 -11.57 11.30 3.21
CA PRO A 15 -12.34 11.73 4.37
C PRO A 15 -11.80 11.13 5.67
N ASP A 16 -11.97 11.82 6.80
CA ASP A 16 -11.55 11.33 8.13
C ASP A 16 -12.21 10.00 8.55
N THR A 17 -13.34 9.68 7.93
CA THR A 17 -14.07 8.42 8.12
C THR A 17 -13.40 7.22 7.44
N VAL A 18 -12.43 7.45 6.56
CA VAL A 18 -11.63 6.42 5.90
C VAL A 18 -10.28 6.31 6.58
N LYS A 19 -9.89 5.11 6.97
CA LYS A 19 -8.55 4.82 7.50
C LYS A 19 -7.62 4.51 6.34
N TYR A 20 -6.60 5.33 6.17
CA TYR A 20 -5.63 5.20 5.09
C TYR A 20 -4.31 4.65 5.60
N VAL A 21 -3.81 3.57 4.99
CA VAL A 21 -2.57 2.87 5.37
C VAL A 21 -1.64 2.80 4.16
N PRO A 22 -0.63 3.67 4.07
CA PRO A 22 0.31 3.71 2.96
C PRO A 22 1.48 2.75 3.15
N PHE A 23 1.84 2.03 2.08
CA PHE A 23 3.07 1.26 1.98
C PHE A 23 3.91 1.72 0.79
N ASP A 24 5.21 1.87 1.00
CA ASP A 24 6.21 1.83 -0.05
C ASP A 24 6.90 0.45 -0.03
N CYS A 25 6.67 -0.36 -1.06
CA CYS A 25 7.22 -1.71 -1.15
C CYS A 25 8.76 -1.76 -1.21
N LYS A 26 9.46 -0.61 -1.39
CA LYS A 26 10.91 -0.53 -1.22
C LYS A 26 11.37 -0.75 0.22
N GLY A 27 10.57 -0.32 1.21
CA GLY A 27 10.86 -0.46 2.63
C GLY A 27 10.23 -1.70 3.27
N LEU A 28 9.28 -2.33 2.57
CA LEU A 28 8.50 -3.45 3.06
C LEU A 28 9.15 -4.79 2.67
N ASP A 29 9.89 -5.38 3.60
CA ASP A 29 10.73 -6.55 3.34
C ASP A 29 10.06 -7.91 3.62
N SER A 30 8.89 -7.91 4.26
CA SER A 30 8.30 -9.15 4.76
C SER A 30 6.80 -9.01 5.03
N ILE A 31 6.11 -10.15 5.05
CA ILE A 31 4.71 -10.24 5.48
C ILE A 31 4.58 -9.76 6.93
N ALA A 32 5.55 -10.09 7.79
CA ALA A 32 5.58 -9.65 9.18
C ALA A 32 5.65 -8.12 9.30
N ALA A 33 6.48 -7.45 8.48
CA ALA A 33 6.51 -6.00 8.41
C ALA A 33 5.16 -5.43 7.95
N PHE A 34 4.54 -6.01 6.93
CA PHE A 34 3.23 -5.59 6.45
C PHE A 34 2.17 -5.66 7.55
N LEU A 35 2.05 -6.81 8.23
CA LEU A 35 1.10 -6.98 9.32
C LEU A 35 1.38 -6.00 10.46
N SER A 36 2.64 -5.80 10.82
CA SER A 36 3.04 -4.88 11.89
C SER A 36 2.62 -3.44 11.59
N GLU A 37 2.87 -2.96 10.37
CA GLU A 37 2.54 -1.60 9.95
C GLU A 37 1.02 -1.38 9.89
N VAL A 38 0.25 -2.33 9.33
CA VAL A 38 -1.22 -2.23 9.34
C VAL A 38 -1.75 -2.11 10.78
N ILE A 39 -1.24 -2.93 11.70
CA ILE A 39 -1.69 -2.92 13.10
C ILE A 39 -1.33 -1.60 13.79
N ASN A 40 -0.14 -1.06 13.50
CA ASN A 40 0.32 0.20 14.07
C ASN A 40 -0.51 1.38 13.56
N ASP A 41 -0.75 1.45 12.26
CA ASP A 41 -1.47 2.56 11.63
C ASP A 41 -2.97 2.56 11.97
N LEU A 42 -3.58 1.36 12.04
CA LEU A 42 -5.00 1.23 12.37
C LEU A 42 -5.28 1.16 13.88
N GLY A 43 -4.23 1.03 14.69
CA GLY A 43 -4.29 0.98 16.14
C GLY A 43 -4.44 -0.43 16.69
N ARG A 44 -3.47 -0.82 17.54
CA ARG A 44 -3.39 -2.14 18.19
C ARG A 44 -4.67 -2.62 18.87
N ALA A 45 -5.42 -1.71 19.50
CA ALA A 45 -6.65 -2.06 20.22
C ALA A 45 -7.70 -2.73 19.32
N GLN A 46 -7.62 -2.50 18.01
CA GLN A 46 -8.50 -3.08 17.01
C GLN A 46 -8.10 -4.51 16.59
N PHE A 47 -6.97 -5.04 17.09
CA PHE A 47 -6.44 -6.36 16.74
C PHE A 47 -6.35 -7.34 17.92
N PRO A 48 -7.43 -7.51 18.73
CA PRO A 48 -7.37 -8.33 19.93
C PRO A 48 -7.15 -9.83 19.64
N THR A 49 -7.72 -10.35 18.55
CA THR A 49 -7.61 -11.76 18.18
C THR A 49 -6.18 -12.07 17.74
N PHE A 50 -5.62 -11.22 16.88
CA PHE A 50 -4.24 -11.31 16.43
C PHE A 50 -3.26 -11.23 17.60
N VAL A 51 -3.42 -10.26 18.49
CA VAL A 51 -2.54 -10.09 19.66
C VAL A 51 -2.61 -11.29 20.59
N LYS A 52 -3.81 -11.85 20.81
CA LYS A 52 -3.96 -13.08 21.61
C LYS A 52 -3.25 -14.26 20.96
N GLN A 53 -3.39 -14.43 19.65
CA GLN A 53 -2.74 -15.51 18.90
C GLN A 53 -1.21 -15.37 18.93
N LEU A 54 -0.72 -14.15 18.70
CA LEU A 54 0.70 -13.81 18.75
C LEU A 54 1.32 -14.13 20.12
N LYS A 55 0.64 -13.75 21.21
CA LYS A 55 1.07 -14.08 22.58
C LYS A 55 1.15 -15.59 22.82
N THR A 56 0.20 -16.35 22.28
CA THR A 56 0.16 -17.81 22.44
C THR A 56 1.39 -18.48 21.81
N PHE A 57 1.93 -17.91 20.72
CA PHE A 57 3.11 -18.45 20.05
C PHE A 57 4.45 -18.05 20.68
N ILE A 58 4.45 -17.00 21.51
CA ILE A 58 5.67 -16.42 22.10
C ILE A 58 5.80 -16.76 23.60
N GLN A 59 4.74 -17.30 24.22
CA GLN A 59 4.78 -17.78 25.60
C GLN A 59 5.96 -18.74 25.82
N GLY A 60 6.97 -18.26 26.56
CA GLY A 60 8.21 -18.98 26.89
C GLY A 60 9.51 -18.28 26.51
N SER A 61 9.49 -17.27 25.63
CA SER A 61 10.74 -16.75 25.02
C SER A 61 10.97 -15.23 25.13
N VAL A 62 9.94 -14.41 25.32
CA VAL A 62 10.07 -12.94 25.35
C VAL A 62 9.02 -12.33 26.29
N ASP A 63 9.44 -11.41 27.15
CA ASP A 63 8.55 -10.62 28.01
C ASP A 63 7.74 -9.64 27.13
N PHE A 64 6.42 -9.78 27.08
CA PHE A 64 5.56 -9.09 26.12
C PHE A 64 5.03 -7.77 26.70
N SER A 65 5.80 -6.70 26.53
CA SER A 65 5.46 -5.32 26.85
C SER A 65 4.44 -4.69 25.88
N GLU A 66 3.94 -3.49 26.24
CA GLU A 66 2.96 -2.74 25.46
C GLU A 66 3.47 -2.27 24.08
N ASN A 67 4.78 -2.39 23.78
CA ASN A 67 5.41 -1.96 22.52
C ASN A 67 5.87 -3.11 21.58
N ASP A 68 5.45 -4.35 21.83
CA ASP A 68 6.05 -5.54 21.20
C ASP A 68 5.41 -6.05 19.91
N ILE A 69 4.46 -5.33 19.30
CA ILE A 69 4.04 -5.66 17.91
C ILE A 69 5.02 -5.03 16.93
N LYS A 70 6.18 -5.67 16.81
CA LYS A 70 7.18 -5.36 15.79
C LYS A 70 7.24 -6.50 14.78
N ALA A 71 7.64 -6.18 13.55
CA ALA A 71 7.90 -7.16 12.50
C ALA A 71 8.79 -8.32 12.98
N GLN A 72 9.79 -8.03 13.81
CA GLN A 72 10.67 -9.03 14.40
C GLN A 72 9.91 -9.98 15.34
N THR A 73 9.03 -9.48 16.20
CA THR A 73 8.21 -10.30 17.11
C THR A 73 7.27 -11.21 16.32
N ILE A 74 6.62 -10.68 15.29
CA ILE A 74 5.76 -11.46 14.40
C ILE A 74 6.60 -12.53 13.68
N SER A 75 7.79 -12.17 13.20
CA SER A 75 8.71 -13.12 12.55
C SER A 75 9.16 -14.23 13.50
N ILE A 76 9.42 -13.93 14.78
CA ILE A 76 9.77 -14.93 15.80
C ILE A 76 8.60 -15.89 16.04
N ALA A 77 7.37 -15.37 16.12
CA ALA A 77 6.19 -16.21 16.31
C ALA A 77 5.98 -17.21 15.15
N ILE A 78 6.31 -16.79 13.93
CA ILE A 78 6.22 -17.62 12.73
C ILE A 78 7.43 -18.58 12.64
N ASN A 79 8.65 -18.07 12.77
CA ASN A 79 9.91 -18.75 12.39
C ASN A 79 10.72 -19.28 13.59
N GLY A 80 10.12 -19.47 14.76
CA GLY A 80 10.83 -19.93 15.96
C GLY A 80 11.81 -21.08 15.69
N THR A 81 12.99 -21.03 16.32
CA THR A 81 14.20 -21.81 16.00
C THR A 81 14.09 -23.34 16.09
N SER A 82 12.95 -23.89 16.49
CA SER A 82 12.72 -25.33 16.70
C SER A 82 11.37 -25.82 16.15
N ILE A 83 10.76 -25.04 15.25
CA ILE A 83 9.46 -25.36 14.66
C ILE A 83 9.68 -26.07 13.32
N ASP A 84 8.99 -27.19 13.10
CA ASP A 84 9.02 -27.86 11.80
C ASP A 84 8.24 -27.07 10.73
N PRO A 85 8.51 -27.29 9.42
CA PRO A 85 7.87 -26.51 8.36
C PRO A 85 6.33 -26.58 8.34
N GLN A 86 5.72 -27.71 8.73
CA GLN A 86 4.26 -27.83 8.75
C GLN A 86 3.66 -27.03 9.90
N ALA A 87 4.27 -27.09 11.09
CA ALA A 87 3.87 -26.27 12.21
C ALA A 87 4.07 -24.77 11.93
N GLN A 88 5.12 -24.39 11.20
CA GLN A 88 5.34 -23.00 10.76
C GLN A 88 4.21 -22.52 9.84
N GLU A 89 3.86 -23.29 8.80
CA GLU A 89 2.75 -22.97 7.90
C GLU A 89 1.42 -22.86 8.66
N HIS A 90 1.17 -23.78 9.58
CA HIS A 90 -0.02 -23.76 10.42
C HIS A 90 -0.08 -22.50 11.31
N ARG A 91 1.03 -22.13 11.96
CA ARG A 91 1.11 -20.91 12.78
C ARG A 91 0.88 -19.65 11.94
N LEU A 92 1.52 -19.58 10.76
CA LEU A 92 1.36 -18.48 9.83
C LEU A 92 -0.11 -18.32 9.43
N LYS A 93 -0.76 -19.43 9.08
CA LYS A 93 -2.19 -19.44 8.75
C LYS A 93 -3.05 -18.96 9.91
N GLN A 94 -2.81 -19.43 11.13
CA GLN A 94 -3.55 -18.99 12.32
C GLN A 94 -3.37 -17.49 12.60
N LEU A 95 -2.17 -16.93 12.40
CA LEU A 95 -1.93 -15.49 12.52
C LEU A 95 -2.66 -14.70 11.44
N HIS A 96 -2.61 -15.14 10.18
CA HIS A 96 -3.37 -14.52 9.09
C HIS A 96 -4.87 -14.53 9.37
N ASP A 97 -5.42 -15.68 9.78
CA ASP A 97 -6.84 -15.80 10.09
C ASP A 97 -7.24 -14.86 11.22
N ALA A 98 -6.44 -14.81 12.30
CA ALA A 98 -6.68 -13.89 13.41
C ALA A 98 -6.62 -12.41 12.97
N PHE A 99 -5.64 -12.05 12.15
CA PHE A 99 -5.50 -10.70 11.59
C PHE A 99 -6.70 -10.32 10.71
N PHE A 100 -7.12 -11.20 9.80
CA PHE A 100 -8.26 -10.96 8.92
C PHE A 100 -9.59 -10.93 9.69
N ASN A 101 -9.74 -11.73 10.74
CA ASN A 101 -10.91 -11.68 11.63
C ASN A 101 -11.04 -10.29 12.28
N ASP A 102 -9.93 -9.70 12.70
CA ASP A 102 -9.93 -8.38 13.31
C ASP A 102 -10.20 -7.29 12.26
N LEU A 103 -9.58 -7.35 11.07
CA LEU A 103 -9.86 -6.42 9.97
C LEU A 103 -11.32 -6.45 9.50
N GLU A 104 -11.94 -7.62 9.43
CA GLU A 104 -13.34 -7.76 9.01
C GLU A 104 -14.31 -7.03 9.95
N ARG A 105 -13.95 -6.90 11.23
CA ARG A 105 -14.76 -6.25 12.27
C ARG A 105 -14.61 -4.75 12.31
N PHE A 106 -13.70 -4.16 11.52
CA PHE A 106 -13.54 -2.71 11.50
C PHE A 106 -14.85 -2.02 11.13
N GLU A 107 -15.17 -0.95 11.84
CA GLU A 107 -16.37 -0.17 11.56
C GLU A 107 -16.19 0.71 10.32
N HIS A 108 -15.00 1.27 10.15
CA HIS A 108 -14.63 2.24 9.12
C HIS A 108 -14.17 1.57 7.83
N GLN A 109 -14.26 2.29 6.71
CA GLN A 109 -13.61 1.89 5.47
C GLN A 109 -12.10 2.05 5.63
N ILE A 110 -11.35 1.09 5.11
CA ILE A 110 -9.90 1.06 5.14
C ILE A 110 -9.40 1.07 3.70
N VAL A 111 -8.45 1.95 3.38
CA VAL A 111 -7.72 1.93 2.12
C VAL A 111 -6.27 1.61 2.42
N ILE A 112 -5.78 0.50 1.86
CA ILE A 112 -4.37 0.09 1.93
C ILE A 112 -3.76 0.32 0.56
N THR A 113 -2.70 1.13 0.49
CA THR A 113 -2.02 1.41 -0.78
C THR A 113 -0.63 0.78 -0.79
N LEU A 114 -0.29 0.05 -1.85
CA LEU A 114 1.02 -0.54 -2.09
C LEU A 114 1.69 0.21 -3.24
N ASP A 115 2.51 1.21 -2.96
CA ASP A 115 3.34 1.86 -3.98
C ASP A 115 4.61 1.04 -4.24
N THR A 116 5.16 1.21 -5.44
CA THR A 116 6.38 0.54 -5.92
C THR A 116 6.32 -0.99 -5.87
N TYR A 117 5.15 -1.61 -6.03
CA TYR A 117 4.90 -3.06 -5.91
C TYR A 117 6.01 -3.96 -6.48
N GLN A 118 6.54 -3.63 -7.65
CA GLN A 118 7.61 -4.38 -8.30
C GLN A 118 8.91 -4.52 -7.47
N MET A 119 9.09 -3.70 -6.44
CA MET A 119 10.23 -3.69 -5.53
C MET A 119 10.03 -4.63 -4.33
N ALA A 120 8.80 -5.08 -4.06
CA ALA A 120 8.56 -6.11 -3.06
C ALA A 120 9.28 -7.40 -3.46
N ASN A 121 9.80 -8.15 -2.48
CA ASN A 121 10.39 -9.45 -2.78
C ASN A 121 9.33 -10.47 -3.24
N LYS A 122 9.80 -11.55 -3.85
CA LYS A 122 8.92 -12.56 -4.45
C LYS A 122 7.96 -13.20 -3.43
N SER A 123 8.43 -13.46 -2.20
CA SER A 123 7.58 -14.04 -1.15
C SER A 123 6.42 -13.12 -0.77
N LEU A 124 6.67 -11.82 -0.64
CA LEU A 124 5.64 -10.84 -0.35
C LEU A 124 4.68 -10.64 -1.53
N GLN A 125 5.19 -10.59 -2.77
CA GLN A 125 4.35 -10.54 -3.97
C GLN A 125 3.42 -11.76 -4.05
N ASP A 126 3.96 -12.97 -3.86
CA ASP A 126 3.19 -14.22 -3.88
C ASP A 126 2.13 -14.25 -2.78
N TRP A 127 2.45 -13.73 -1.59
CA TRP A 127 1.47 -13.60 -0.51
C TRP A 127 0.40 -12.57 -0.82
N ILE A 128 0.75 -11.42 -1.40
CA ILE A 128 -0.19 -10.38 -1.81
C ILE A 128 -1.19 -10.95 -2.82
N GLU A 129 -0.69 -11.59 -3.88
CA GLU A 129 -1.53 -12.14 -4.95
C GLU A 129 -2.31 -13.39 -4.53
N GLY A 130 -1.70 -14.26 -3.73
CA GLY A 130 -2.27 -15.55 -3.35
C GLY A 130 -3.27 -15.45 -2.19
N THR A 131 -2.92 -14.66 -1.17
CA THR A 131 -3.62 -14.63 0.12
C THR A 131 -4.32 -13.31 0.37
N TRP A 132 -3.61 -12.19 0.31
CA TRP A 132 -4.17 -10.87 0.65
C TRP A 132 -5.32 -10.47 -0.28
N LEU A 133 -5.06 -10.35 -1.59
CA LEU A 133 -6.07 -9.92 -2.57
C LEU A 133 -7.29 -10.85 -2.62
N ARG A 134 -7.03 -12.16 -2.54
CA ARG A 134 -8.09 -13.17 -2.42
C ARG A 134 -8.98 -12.92 -1.20
N THR A 135 -8.38 -12.61 -0.06
CA THR A 135 -9.11 -12.38 1.19
C THR A 135 -9.86 -11.05 1.17
N VAL A 136 -9.24 -10.00 0.63
CA VAL A 136 -9.88 -8.69 0.44
C VAL A 136 -11.18 -8.83 -0.34
N VAL A 137 -11.12 -9.44 -1.52
CA VAL A 137 -12.30 -9.64 -2.38
C VAL A 137 -13.39 -10.48 -1.69
N ARG A 138 -13.00 -11.61 -1.10
CA ARG A 138 -13.97 -12.59 -0.59
C ARG A 138 -14.59 -12.18 0.73
N ARG A 139 -13.81 -11.53 1.60
CA ARG A 139 -14.13 -11.38 3.02
C ARG A 139 -14.13 -9.93 3.49
N LEU A 140 -13.12 -9.15 3.15
CA LEU A 140 -12.91 -7.83 3.77
C LEU A 140 -13.66 -6.73 3.01
N LYS A 141 -14.99 -6.68 3.15
CA LYS A 141 -15.86 -5.78 2.38
C LYS A 141 -15.63 -4.28 2.61
N LYS A 142 -14.93 -3.91 3.69
CA LYS A 142 -14.56 -2.53 4.02
C LYS A 142 -13.12 -2.19 3.69
N VAL A 143 -12.35 -3.13 3.15
CA VAL A 143 -10.95 -2.93 2.80
C VAL A 143 -10.84 -2.78 1.29
N THR A 144 -10.27 -1.66 0.85
CA THR A 144 -9.89 -1.43 -0.54
C THR A 144 -8.37 -1.46 -0.64
N THR A 145 -7.82 -2.24 -1.58
CA THR A 145 -6.38 -2.26 -1.85
C THR A 145 -6.08 -1.55 -3.15
N VAL A 146 -5.22 -0.55 -3.13
CA VAL A 146 -4.71 0.12 -4.33
C VAL A 146 -3.26 -0.30 -4.54
N ILE A 147 -2.94 -0.89 -5.68
CA ILE A 147 -1.58 -1.34 -5.99
C ILE A 147 -1.02 -0.51 -7.14
N ALA A 148 0.08 0.18 -6.87
CA ALA A 148 0.75 1.06 -7.82
C ALA A 148 2.19 0.58 -8.06
N GLY A 149 2.59 0.54 -9.32
CA GLY A 149 3.91 0.04 -9.68
C GLY A 149 4.29 0.29 -11.13
N GLN A 150 5.51 -0.08 -11.49
CA GLN A 150 5.89 -0.29 -12.89
C GLN A 150 5.43 -1.66 -13.39
N ALA A 151 5.41 -2.64 -12.48
CA ALA A 151 4.66 -3.88 -12.61
C ALA A 151 3.62 -3.92 -11.49
N THR A 152 2.50 -4.57 -11.77
CA THR A 152 1.39 -4.80 -10.84
C THR A 152 0.99 -6.28 -10.91
N PRO A 153 0.23 -6.80 -9.94
CA PRO A 153 -0.34 -8.14 -10.01
C PRO A 153 -1.03 -8.42 -11.34
N ASN A 154 -0.95 -9.66 -11.81
CA ASN A 154 -1.57 -10.04 -13.08
C ASN A 154 -3.11 -9.98 -12.97
N PRO A 155 -3.79 -9.05 -13.68
CA PRO A 155 -5.24 -8.89 -13.57
C PRO A 155 -6.01 -10.09 -14.12
N SER A 156 -5.37 -10.99 -14.86
CA SER A 156 -5.98 -12.24 -15.35
C SER A 156 -6.12 -13.32 -14.27
N ASN A 157 -5.84 -13.02 -13.00
CA ASN A 157 -6.05 -13.96 -11.90
C ASN A 157 -7.54 -14.31 -11.76
N SER A 158 -7.87 -15.60 -11.86
CA SER A 158 -9.27 -16.07 -11.85
C SER A 158 -10.01 -15.82 -10.53
N VAL A 159 -9.29 -15.55 -9.44
CA VAL A 159 -9.87 -15.45 -8.09
C VAL A 159 -10.27 -14.03 -7.72
N TRP A 160 -9.44 -13.03 -8.05
CA TRP A 160 -9.66 -11.64 -7.68
C TRP A 160 -9.57 -10.68 -8.87
N GLY A 161 -9.10 -11.13 -10.04
CA GLY A 161 -8.87 -10.27 -11.20
C GLY A 161 -10.12 -9.62 -11.77
N HIS A 162 -11.27 -10.30 -11.67
CA HIS A 162 -12.57 -9.75 -12.10
C HIS A 162 -13.12 -8.67 -11.16
N GLU A 163 -12.58 -8.56 -9.95
CA GLU A 163 -12.98 -7.60 -8.92
C GLU A 163 -11.99 -6.44 -8.82
N CYS A 164 -11.04 -6.36 -9.77
CA CYS A 164 -10.05 -5.30 -9.82
C CYS A 164 -10.26 -4.41 -11.04
N GLU A 165 -10.04 -3.11 -10.85
CA GLU A 165 -9.96 -2.13 -11.93
C GLU A 165 -8.50 -1.79 -12.19
N HIS A 166 -8.12 -1.75 -13.47
CA HIS A 166 -6.75 -1.47 -13.87
C HIS A 166 -6.65 -0.12 -14.58
N PHE A 167 -5.92 0.80 -13.98
CA PHE A 167 -5.68 2.14 -14.52
C PHE A 167 -4.26 2.28 -15.03
N LYS A 168 -4.12 2.44 -16.35
CA LYS A 168 -2.82 2.74 -16.97
C LYS A 168 -2.60 4.26 -16.98
N LEU A 169 -1.64 4.73 -16.19
CA LEU A 169 -1.22 6.13 -16.25
C LEU A 169 -0.33 6.37 -17.48
N THR A 170 -0.69 7.38 -18.27
CA THR A 170 0.04 7.82 -19.47
C THR A 170 0.62 9.22 -19.29
N SER A 171 1.30 9.74 -20.32
CA SER A 171 1.58 11.17 -20.42
C SER A 171 0.27 11.96 -20.40
N ILE A 172 0.35 13.21 -19.93
CA ILE A 172 -0.74 14.18 -20.01
C ILE A 172 -0.37 15.14 -21.12
N ASP A 173 -0.90 14.92 -22.31
CA ASP A 173 -0.64 15.75 -23.50
C ASP A 173 -1.70 16.86 -23.68
N ASP A 174 -2.70 16.89 -22.80
CA ASP A 174 -3.75 17.91 -22.77
C ASP A 174 -3.20 19.22 -22.18
N LEU A 175 -2.97 20.20 -23.04
CA LEU A 175 -2.54 21.54 -22.65
C LEU A 175 -3.51 22.17 -21.66
N LYS A 176 -4.83 21.97 -21.84
CA LYS A 176 -5.83 22.60 -20.98
C LYS A 176 -5.70 22.10 -19.54
N ALA A 177 -5.52 20.80 -19.34
CA ALA A 177 -5.31 20.24 -18.01
C ALA A 177 -4.10 20.86 -17.29
N TRP A 178 -3.03 21.19 -18.02
CA TRP A 178 -1.86 21.88 -17.45
C TRP A 178 -2.12 23.37 -17.17
N CYS A 179 -2.84 24.07 -18.06
CA CYS A 179 -3.24 25.46 -17.83
C CYS A 179 -4.18 25.59 -16.63
N ASP A 180 -5.11 24.63 -16.45
CA ASP A 180 -6.05 24.63 -15.33
C ASP A 180 -5.32 24.43 -13.98
N GLU A 181 -4.27 23.58 -13.93
CA GLU A 181 -3.44 23.38 -12.73
C GLU A 181 -2.48 24.57 -12.49
N PHE A 182 -1.94 25.17 -13.55
CA PHE A 182 -1.01 26.30 -13.49
C PHE A 182 -1.64 27.58 -14.06
N CYS A 183 -2.77 27.99 -13.47
CA CYS A 183 -3.58 29.10 -13.98
C CYS A 183 -2.87 30.46 -14.04
N ASP A 184 -1.76 30.62 -13.31
CA ASP A 184 -0.93 31.83 -13.32
C ASP A 184 0.01 31.92 -14.54
N LEU A 185 0.19 30.84 -15.29
CA LEU A 185 1.08 30.78 -16.45
C LEU A 185 0.27 30.86 -17.76
N PRO A 186 0.72 31.66 -18.74
CA PRO A 186 0.05 31.73 -20.03
C PRO A 186 0.34 30.47 -20.88
N ASP A 187 -0.59 30.12 -21.76
CA ASP A 187 -0.49 28.96 -22.66
C ASP A 187 0.83 28.87 -23.42
N HIS A 188 1.37 30.02 -23.85
CA HIS A 188 2.61 30.08 -24.64
C HIS A 188 3.86 29.75 -23.81
N ALA A 189 3.80 29.85 -22.48
CA ALA A 189 4.85 29.38 -21.58
C ALA A 189 4.75 27.86 -21.35
N ILE A 190 3.53 27.33 -21.21
CA ILE A 190 3.28 25.91 -20.90
C ILE A 190 3.49 25.01 -22.12
N LYS A 191 2.97 25.41 -23.29
CA LYS A 191 2.93 24.57 -24.50
C LYS A 191 4.30 24.08 -24.98
N PRO A 192 5.37 24.91 -25.04
CA PRO A 192 6.69 24.44 -25.45
C PRO A 192 7.29 23.42 -24.48
N ILE A 193 7.10 23.61 -23.17
CA ILE A 193 7.55 22.69 -22.12
C ILE A 193 6.84 21.35 -22.25
N LEU A 194 5.52 21.39 -22.45
CA LEU A 194 4.70 20.22 -22.64
C LEU A 194 5.17 19.36 -23.83
N ILE A 195 5.40 20.00 -24.99
CA ILE A 195 5.91 19.34 -26.20
C ILE A 195 7.32 18.80 -25.97
N GLY A 196 8.22 19.62 -25.42
CA GLY A 196 9.62 19.24 -25.20
C GLY A 196 9.79 18.07 -24.25
N LEU A 197 8.92 17.96 -23.25
CA LEU A 197 8.94 16.90 -22.23
C LEU A 197 7.92 15.79 -22.48
N LYS A 198 7.24 15.83 -23.64
CA LYS A 198 6.29 14.81 -24.09
C LYS A 198 5.22 14.47 -23.05
N GLY A 199 4.68 15.49 -22.38
CA GLY A 199 3.63 15.32 -21.38
C GLY A 199 4.03 14.49 -20.15
N HIS A 200 5.33 14.28 -19.89
CA HIS A 200 5.74 13.51 -18.72
C HIS A 200 5.45 14.29 -17.43
N PRO A 201 4.50 13.85 -16.58
CA PRO A 201 3.94 14.74 -15.57
C PRO A 201 4.95 15.27 -14.56
N LYS A 202 5.90 14.43 -14.13
CA LYS A 202 6.94 14.85 -13.18
C LYS A 202 7.83 15.94 -13.77
N ASN A 203 8.27 15.75 -15.02
CA ASN A 203 9.26 16.66 -15.62
C ASN A 203 8.58 17.98 -16.00
N VAL A 204 7.37 17.93 -16.55
CA VAL A 204 6.58 19.12 -16.88
C VAL A 204 6.33 19.93 -15.61
N HIS A 205 5.86 19.29 -14.53
CA HIS A 205 5.60 19.96 -13.26
C HIS A 205 6.87 20.59 -12.66
N GLU A 206 8.01 19.89 -12.62
CA GLU A 206 9.28 20.42 -12.10
C GLU A 206 9.76 21.65 -12.88
N VAL A 207 9.67 21.63 -14.21
CA VAL A 207 10.08 22.77 -15.04
C VAL A 207 9.11 23.95 -14.89
N LEU A 208 7.80 23.71 -14.85
CA LEU A 208 6.82 24.78 -14.64
C LEU A 208 6.98 25.45 -13.28
N LEU A 209 7.23 24.69 -12.21
CA LEU A 209 7.57 25.25 -10.90
C LEU A 209 8.85 26.09 -10.94
N THR A 210 9.86 25.67 -11.70
CA THR A 210 11.11 26.43 -11.87
C THR A 210 10.84 27.77 -12.57
N VAL A 211 9.99 27.79 -13.59
CA VAL A 211 9.56 29.00 -14.32
C VAL A 211 8.81 29.96 -13.40
N ILE A 212 7.88 29.44 -12.59
CA ILE A 212 7.13 30.25 -11.61
C ILE A 212 8.09 30.90 -10.61
N ASN A 213 9.02 30.11 -10.06
CA ASN A 213 9.98 30.59 -9.07
C ASN A 213 11.04 31.55 -9.63
N SER A 214 11.30 31.52 -10.95
CA SER A 214 12.25 32.43 -11.58
C SER A 214 11.63 33.77 -11.98
N GLY A 215 10.29 33.88 -12.02
CA GLY A 215 9.58 35.06 -12.48
C GLY A 215 9.81 35.38 -13.96
N GLN A 216 10.27 34.40 -14.75
CA GLN A 216 10.57 34.57 -16.18
C GLN A 216 9.48 33.91 -17.02
N TYR A 217 8.37 34.61 -17.25
CA TYR A 217 7.29 34.17 -18.16
C TYR A 217 6.43 35.35 -18.63
#